data_AF-A0A388Q6Y8-F1
#
_entry.id   AF-A0A388Q6Y8-F1
#
_cell.length_a   1.000
_cell.length_b   1.000
_cell.length_c   1.000
_cell.angle_alpha   90.00
_cell.angle_beta   90.00
_cell.angle_gamma   90.00
#
_symmetry.space_group_name_H-M   'P 1'
#
loop_
_entity.id
_entity.type
_entity.pdbx_description
1 polymer ?
#
loop_
_entity_poly.entity_id
_entity_poly.type
_entity_poly.pdbx_seq_one_letter_code
_entity_poly.pdbx_strand_id
1 'polypeptide(L)'
;MSRFDNGENFITWEGSLPRVAIHDMVIQARDNELVLGTHGRSIYISKLDKIQKYPKVKDKDLSMLPLTDMNYNEDLGHKSSAYAEPQSMKMSIDYFTKDTSEHTFSILNKKGKVLQTFTEKPSFGFNTATYDLSVMADKAKLFSPVLKKAKDDNIICCRVPIRCRSKTPMA
;
A
#
# COMPACT_ATOMS: atom_id res chain seq x y z
N MET A 1 18.86 -10.71 5.46
CA MET A 1 19.79 -9.58 5.21
C MET A 1 19.82 -9.36 3.71
N SER A 2 19.26 -8.28 3.17
CA SER A 2 19.28 -8.01 1.72
C SER A 2 20.39 -7.02 1.37
N ARG A 3 21.26 -7.37 0.41
CA ARG A 3 22.46 -6.62 -0.01
C ARG A 3 22.14 -5.72 -1.21
N PHE A 4 22.54 -4.45 -1.19
CA PHE A 4 22.24 -3.49 -2.27
C PHE A 4 23.47 -2.73 -2.83
N ASP A 5 24.63 -2.81 -2.17
CA ASP A 5 25.80 -1.95 -2.43
C ASP A 5 27.15 -2.62 -2.13
N ASN A 6 27.31 -3.88 -2.53
CA ASN A 6 28.50 -4.68 -2.17
C ASN A 6 28.73 -4.92 -0.67
N GLY A 7 27.77 -4.61 0.20
CA GLY A 7 27.84 -4.92 1.64
C GLY A 7 28.31 -3.75 2.50
N GLU A 8 28.18 -2.53 1.99
CA GLU A 8 28.44 -1.31 2.74
C GLU A 8 27.25 -0.96 3.66
N ASN A 9 26.02 -1.19 3.19
CA ASN A 9 24.81 -0.94 3.97
C ASN A 9 23.89 -2.17 4.02
N PHE A 10 23.30 -2.38 5.19
CA PHE A 10 22.35 -3.45 5.46
C PHE A 10 21.02 -2.86 5.91
N ILE A 11 19.93 -3.25 5.24
CA ILE A 11 18.57 -2.94 5.66
C ILE A 11 17.98 -4.19 6.28
N THR A 12 17.45 -4.05 7.50
CA THR A 12 16.74 -5.14 8.17
C THR A 12 15.45 -5.43 7.43
N TRP A 13 15.20 -6.72 7.19
CA TRP A 13 13.90 -7.15 6.68
C TRP A 13 12.91 -7.14 7.83
N GLU A 14 12.20 -6.03 8.00
CA GLU A 14 11.12 -5.93 8.97
C GLU A 14 9.83 -6.51 8.39
N GLY A 15 9.13 -7.35 9.16
CA GLY A 15 7.94 -8.06 8.72
C GLY A 15 7.78 -9.43 9.37
N SER A 16 7.08 -10.34 8.69
CA SER A 16 6.75 -11.69 9.17
C SER A 16 7.93 -12.68 9.21
N LEU A 17 9.16 -12.23 8.93
CA LEU A 17 10.32 -13.10 8.96
C LEU A 17 10.64 -13.49 10.42
N PRO A 18 10.62 -14.78 10.78
CA PRO A 18 10.90 -15.20 12.15
C PRO A 18 12.35 -14.91 12.52
N ARG A 19 12.57 -14.44 13.75
CA ARG A 19 13.90 -14.19 14.33
C ARG A 19 14.57 -15.51 14.75
N VAL A 20 14.85 -16.36 13.78
CA VAL A 20 15.50 -17.67 13.94
C VAL A 20 16.65 -17.81 12.95
N ALA A 21 17.53 -18.80 13.19
CA ALA A 21 18.59 -19.11 12.25
C ALA A 21 18.01 -19.51 10.88
N ILE A 22 18.61 -18.96 9.82
CA ILE A 22 18.32 -19.31 8.44
C ILE A 22 19.47 -20.20 7.98
N HIS A 23 19.16 -21.40 7.51
CA HIS A 23 20.17 -22.36 7.05
C HIS A 23 20.47 -22.22 5.56
N ASP A 24 19.45 -21.87 4.77
CA ASP A 24 19.58 -21.79 3.33
C ASP A 24 18.66 -20.72 2.75
N MET A 25 19.04 -20.19 1.59
CA MET A 25 18.33 -19.15 0.85
C MET A 25 18.52 -19.36 -0.65
N VAL A 26 17.41 -19.38 -1.38
CA VAL A 26 17.41 -19.45 -2.84
C VAL A 26 16.45 -18.43 -3.45
N ILE A 27 16.85 -17.87 -4.60
CA ILE A 27 15.98 -17.01 -5.41
C ILE A 27 15.33 -17.88 -6.49
N GLN A 28 14.01 -17.95 -6.47
CA GLN A 28 13.20 -18.59 -7.50
C GLN A 28 12.94 -17.58 -8.62
N ALA A 29 13.79 -17.60 -9.64
CA ALA A 29 13.75 -16.61 -10.74
C ALA A 29 12.42 -16.63 -11.51
N ARG A 30 11.79 -17.80 -11.68
CA ARG A 30 10.51 -17.93 -12.39
C ARG A 30 9.38 -17.17 -11.69
N ASP A 31 9.30 -17.31 -10.37
CA ASP A 31 8.17 -16.80 -9.57
C ASP A 31 8.48 -15.46 -8.88
N ASN A 32 9.71 -14.96 -9.06
CA ASN A 32 10.28 -13.76 -8.45
C ASN A 32 10.23 -13.78 -6.91
N GLU A 33 10.63 -14.91 -6.32
CA GLU A 33 10.51 -15.16 -4.90
C GLU A 33 11.85 -15.45 -4.23
N LEU A 34 11.95 -15.05 -2.98
CA LEU A 34 12.98 -15.44 -2.04
C LEU A 34 12.44 -16.57 -1.17
N VAL A 35 13.12 -17.71 -1.19
CA VAL A 35 12.77 -18.88 -0.38
C VAL A 35 13.86 -19.09 0.66
N LEU A 36 13.49 -19.14 1.93
CA LEU A 36 14.39 -19.29 3.08
C LEU A 36 14.07 -20.56 3.87
N GLY A 37 15.07 -21.39 4.10
CA GLY A 37 14.99 -22.53 5.02
C GLY A 37 15.25 -22.08 6.45
N THR A 38 14.21 -22.06 7.29
CA THR A 38 14.33 -21.62 8.69
C THR A 38 14.54 -22.79 9.64
N HIS A 39 15.32 -22.60 10.71
CA HIS A 39 15.50 -23.63 11.73
C HIS A 39 14.21 -23.86 12.53
N GLY A 40 13.62 -25.05 12.40
CA GLY A 40 12.45 -25.47 13.18
C GLY A 40 11.13 -24.73 12.88
N ARG A 41 11.05 -23.93 11.81
CA ARG A 41 9.83 -23.21 11.40
C ARG A 41 9.48 -23.34 9.91
N SER A 42 9.85 -24.46 9.28
CA SER A 42 9.60 -24.74 7.87
C SER A 42 10.24 -23.69 6.93
N ILE A 43 9.61 -23.42 5.78
CA ILE A 43 10.12 -22.55 4.72
C ILE A 43 9.41 -21.19 4.79
N TYR A 44 10.17 -20.10 4.67
CA TYR A 44 9.63 -18.75 4.50
C TYR A 44 9.76 -18.33 3.03
N ILE A 45 8.67 -17.86 2.43
CA ILE A 45 8.62 -17.42 1.03
C ILE A 45 8.20 -15.96 0.99
N SER A 46 8.91 -15.13 0.21
CA SER A 46 8.57 -13.73 0.03
C SER A 46 8.79 -13.23 -1.39
N LYS A 47 7.91 -12.36 -1.88
CA LYS A 47 8.03 -11.72 -3.20
C LYS A 47 9.15 -10.69 -3.22
N LEU A 48 9.91 -10.66 -4.32
CA LEU A 48 11.03 -9.73 -4.51
C LEU A 48 10.63 -8.43 -5.22
N ASP A 49 9.36 -8.28 -5.64
CA ASP A 49 8.89 -7.20 -6.51
C ASP A 49 9.22 -5.80 -6.00
N LYS A 50 8.96 -5.52 -4.71
CA LYS A 50 9.22 -4.20 -4.10
C LYS A 50 10.71 -3.93 -3.96
N ILE A 51 11.46 -4.94 -3.51
CA ILE A 51 12.90 -4.83 -3.24
C ILE A 51 13.69 -4.59 -4.51
N GLN A 52 13.28 -5.20 -5.63
CA GLN A 52 13.90 -4.93 -6.93
C GLN A 52 13.70 -3.49 -7.42
N LYS A 53 12.75 -2.73 -6.84
CA LYS A 53 12.60 -1.28 -7.10
C LYS A 53 13.54 -0.43 -6.26
N TYR A 54 14.18 -0.98 -5.22
CA TYR A 54 15.05 -0.24 -4.30
C TYR A 54 16.11 0.63 -5.00
N PRO A 55 16.84 0.16 -6.02
CA PRO A 55 17.84 0.99 -6.70
C PRO A 55 17.29 2.28 -7.32
N LYS A 56 15.97 2.33 -7.62
CA LYS A 56 15.30 3.50 -8.21
C LYS A 56 14.77 4.49 -7.16
N VAL A 57 14.69 4.06 -5.90
CA VAL A 57 14.08 4.85 -4.81
C VAL A 57 15.07 5.16 -3.69
N LYS A 58 16.21 4.46 -3.60
CA LYS A 58 17.20 4.59 -2.51
C LYS A 58 17.74 6.01 -2.31
N ASP A 59 17.80 6.82 -3.37
CA ASP A 59 18.33 8.18 -3.32
C ASP A 59 17.25 9.22 -2.99
N LYS A 60 15.97 8.80 -2.89
CA LYS A 60 14.83 9.66 -2.56
C LYS A 60 14.46 9.50 -1.09
N ASP A 61 14.04 10.59 -0.46
CA ASP A 61 13.57 10.54 0.93
C ASP A 61 12.17 9.92 1.04
N LEU A 62 11.32 10.16 0.04
CA LEU A 62 10.00 9.57 -0.10
C LEU A 62 9.73 9.27 -1.58
N SER A 63 9.28 8.06 -1.88
CA SER A 63 8.88 7.66 -3.23
C SER A 63 7.71 6.69 -3.19
N MET A 64 6.60 7.06 -3.82
CA MET A 64 5.50 6.12 -4.08
C MET A 64 5.89 5.15 -5.19
N LEU A 65 5.48 3.89 -5.05
CA LEU A 65 5.56 2.88 -6.10
C LEU A 65 4.34 3.01 -7.03
N PRO A 66 4.43 2.46 -8.26
CA PRO A 66 3.29 2.44 -9.17
C PRO A 66 2.06 1.82 -8.50
N LEU A 67 0.92 2.49 -8.60
CA LEU A 67 -0.35 1.99 -8.10
C LEU A 67 -0.86 0.91 -9.04
N THR A 68 -1.44 -0.14 -8.48
CA THR A 68 -2.19 -1.12 -9.25
C THR A 68 -3.49 -0.47 -9.73
N ASP A 69 -3.79 -0.60 -11.03
CA ASP A 69 -5.06 -0.15 -11.56
C ASP A 69 -6.20 -0.93 -10.90
N MET A 70 -7.24 -0.21 -10.50
CA MET A 70 -8.45 -0.81 -9.95
C MET A 70 -9.60 -0.64 -10.93
N ASN A 71 -10.31 -1.75 -11.13
CA ASN A 71 -11.48 -1.76 -11.99
C ASN A 71 -12.70 -1.21 -11.24
N TYR A 72 -13.56 -0.56 -12.00
CA TYR A 72 -14.88 -0.17 -11.54
C TYR A 72 -15.64 -1.39 -11.02
N ASN A 73 -16.27 -1.26 -9.85
CA ASN A 73 -17.10 -2.30 -9.25
C ASN A 73 -18.39 -1.65 -8.75
N GLU A 74 -19.51 -2.01 -9.37
CA GLU A 74 -20.85 -1.48 -9.08
C GLU A 74 -21.43 -2.00 -7.77
N ASP A 75 -21.00 -3.18 -7.33
CA ASP A 75 -21.49 -3.82 -6.12
C ASP A 75 -20.86 -3.25 -4.85
N LEU A 76 -19.88 -2.34 -4.94
CA LEU A 76 -19.28 -1.71 -3.76
C LEU A 76 -20.33 -0.97 -2.93
N GLY A 77 -20.37 -1.28 -1.63
CA GLY A 77 -21.37 -0.76 -0.68
C GLY A 77 -22.73 -1.48 -0.74
N HIS A 78 -22.94 -2.44 -1.66
CA HIS A 78 -24.13 -3.28 -1.68
C HIS A 78 -24.03 -4.44 -0.69
N LYS A 79 -25.18 -4.86 -0.13
CA LYS A 79 -25.32 -6.06 0.69
C LYS A 79 -26.11 -7.11 -0.10
N SER A 80 -25.58 -8.33 -0.17
CA SER A 80 -26.26 -9.46 -0.84
C SER A 80 -27.40 -10.06 -0.01
N SER A 81 -27.39 -9.87 1.31
CA SER A 81 -28.48 -10.25 2.21
C SER A 81 -28.61 -9.28 3.40
N ALA A 82 -29.67 -9.41 4.19
CA ALA A 82 -29.90 -8.55 5.36
C ALA A 82 -28.79 -8.63 6.42
N TYR A 83 -28.14 -9.79 6.55
CA TYR A 83 -27.09 -10.06 7.54
C TYR A 83 -25.67 -9.99 6.96
N ALA A 84 -25.52 -9.82 5.64
CA ALA A 84 -24.21 -9.68 5.02
C ALA A 84 -23.59 -8.31 5.34
N GLU A 85 -22.26 -8.28 5.38
CA GLU A 85 -21.52 -7.01 5.35
C GLU A 85 -21.57 -6.40 3.94
N PRO A 86 -21.51 -5.07 3.81
CA PRO A 86 -21.43 -4.45 2.50
C PRO A 86 -20.14 -4.88 1.79
N GLN A 87 -20.23 -5.06 0.48
CA GLN A 87 -19.04 -5.34 -0.31
C GLN A 87 -18.09 -4.15 -0.22
N SER A 88 -16.86 -4.41 0.22
CA SER A 88 -15.81 -3.40 0.36
C SER A 88 -14.60 -3.81 -0.48
N MET A 89 -13.80 -2.81 -0.84
CA MET A 89 -12.55 -3.00 -1.56
C MET A 89 -11.48 -2.13 -0.92
N LYS A 90 -10.26 -2.67 -0.86
CA LYS A 90 -9.11 -1.97 -0.31
C LYS A 90 -8.05 -1.85 -1.38
N MET A 91 -7.47 -0.66 -1.48
CA MET A 91 -6.34 -0.33 -2.32
C MET A 91 -5.08 -0.30 -1.46
N SER A 92 -4.07 -1.04 -1.89
CA SER A 92 -2.73 -0.96 -1.32
C SER A 92 -1.92 0.12 -2.03
N ILE A 93 -1.38 1.06 -1.25
CA ILE A 93 -0.48 2.10 -1.72
C ILE A 93 0.90 1.77 -1.19
N ASP A 94 1.76 1.26 -2.06
CA ASP A 94 3.13 0.95 -1.72
C ASP A 94 4.04 2.17 -1.88
N TYR A 95 4.91 2.40 -0.90
CA TYR A 95 5.86 3.51 -0.93
C TYR A 95 7.14 3.16 -0.19
N PHE A 96 8.22 3.86 -0.54
CA PHE A 96 9.50 3.85 0.17
C PHE A 96 9.69 5.18 0.89
N THR A 97 10.12 5.15 2.14
CA THR A 97 10.49 6.35 2.90
C THR A 97 11.73 6.11 3.75
N LYS A 98 12.58 7.13 3.88
CA LYS A 98 13.68 7.15 4.86
C LYS A 98 13.25 7.76 6.20
N ASP A 99 12.09 8.38 6.23
CA ASP A 99 11.55 9.04 7.40
C ASP A 99 10.57 8.12 8.15
N THR A 100 10.63 8.19 9.48
CA THR A 100 9.75 7.46 10.40
C THR A 100 8.69 8.37 11.04
N SER A 101 8.66 9.64 10.66
CA SER A 101 7.63 10.59 11.08
C SER A 101 6.29 10.31 10.39
N GLU A 102 5.21 10.80 10.97
CA GLU A 102 3.85 10.55 10.47
C GLU A 102 3.66 11.12 9.05
N HIS A 103 3.12 10.30 8.15
CA HIS A 103 2.88 10.67 6.76
C HIS A 103 1.39 10.90 6.53
N THR A 104 1.04 12.03 5.90
CA THR A 104 -0.34 12.33 5.51
C THR A 104 -0.58 11.97 4.04
N PHE A 105 -1.54 11.08 3.80
CA PHE A 105 -2.00 10.70 2.47
C PHE A 105 -3.22 11.53 2.10
N SER A 106 -3.20 12.13 0.90
CA SER A 106 -4.35 12.87 0.36
C SER A 106 -4.80 12.29 -0.97
N ILE A 107 -6.03 11.82 -1.00
CA ILE A 107 -6.67 11.25 -2.19
C ILE A 107 -7.33 12.38 -2.96
N LEU A 108 -6.94 12.55 -4.22
CA LEU A 108 -7.40 13.64 -5.08
C LEU A 108 -8.25 13.09 -6.23
N ASN A 109 -9.27 13.85 -6.63
CA ASN A 109 -9.96 13.60 -7.89
C ASN A 109 -9.18 14.15 -9.09
N LYS A 110 -9.63 13.85 -10.32
CA LYS A 110 -9.03 14.37 -11.56
C LYS A 110 -8.92 15.89 -11.63
N LYS A 111 -9.77 16.62 -10.90
CA LYS A 111 -9.80 18.09 -10.81
C LYS A 111 -8.91 18.63 -9.68
N GLY A 112 -8.13 17.78 -9.00
CA GLY A 112 -7.25 18.16 -7.90
C GLY A 112 -7.95 18.49 -6.58
N LYS A 113 -9.24 18.16 -6.41
CA LYS A 113 -9.93 18.31 -5.13
C LYS A 113 -9.67 17.10 -4.23
N VAL A 114 -9.41 17.37 -2.95
CA VAL A 114 -9.24 16.34 -1.91
C VAL A 114 -10.58 15.64 -1.64
N LEU A 115 -10.55 14.31 -1.71
CA LEU A 115 -11.66 13.40 -1.46
C LEU A 115 -11.54 12.74 -0.09
N GLN A 116 -10.32 12.38 0.31
CA GLN A 116 -10.02 11.75 1.58
C GLN A 116 -8.61 12.10 2.03
N THR A 117 -8.43 12.16 3.35
CA THR A 117 -7.12 12.28 3.98
C THR A 117 -7.02 11.29 5.12
N PHE A 118 -5.87 10.64 5.26
CA PHE A 118 -5.57 9.76 6.38
C PHE A 118 -4.07 9.82 6.69
N THR A 119 -3.69 9.41 7.89
CA THR A 119 -2.30 9.40 8.33
C THR A 119 -1.83 7.98 8.60
N GLU A 120 -0.55 7.74 8.36
CA GLU A 120 0.12 6.48 8.64
C GLU A 120 1.46 6.77 9.28
N LYS A 121 1.87 5.94 10.23
CA LYS A 121 3.21 6.00 10.84
C LYS A 121 4.11 4.97 10.15
N PRO A 122 5.02 5.38 9.26
CA PRO A 122 5.88 4.46 8.53
C PRO A 122 7.07 3.97 9.36
N SER A 123 7.62 2.84 8.95
CA SER A 123 8.99 2.42 9.27
C SER A 123 9.96 2.87 8.18
N PHE A 124 11.26 2.90 8.48
CA PHE A 124 12.27 3.10 7.45
C PHE A 124 12.19 1.98 6.40
N GLY A 125 12.16 2.33 5.12
CA GLY A 125 12.12 1.39 4.00
C GLY A 125 10.79 1.33 3.28
N PHE A 126 10.43 0.14 2.81
CA PHE A 126 9.18 -0.09 2.07
C PHE A 126 8.00 -0.28 3.02
N ASN A 127 6.92 0.46 2.77
CA ASN A 127 5.69 0.45 3.55
C ASN A 127 4.48 0.29 2.63
N THR A 128 3.36 -0.17 3.20
CA THR A 128 2.07 -0.25 2.52
C THR A 128 1.02 0.48 3.34
N ALA A 129 0.46 1.54 2.78
CA ALA A 129 -0.73 2.19 3.31
C ALA A 129 -1.98 1.55 2.69
N THR A 130 -3.05 1.41 3.48
CA THR A 130 -4.30 0.81 3.00
C THR A 130 -5.39 1.87 2.91
N TYR A 131 -5.99 2.00 1.73
CA TYR A 131 -7.10 2.90 1.48
C TYR A 131 -8.36 2.12 1.12
N ASP A 132 -9.46 2.33 1.83
CA ASP A 132 -10.74 1.63 1.70
C ASP A 132 -11.71 2.27 0.68
N LEU A 133 -11.21 3.19 -0.15
CA LEU A 133 -12.02 3.94 -1.12
C LEU A 133 -13.11 4.84 -0.52
N SER A 134 -13.02 5.11 0.79
CA SER A 134 -13.90 6.05 1.47
C SER A 134 -13.65 7.50 1.02
N VAL A 135 -14.71 8.29 1.00
CA VAL A 135 -14.72 9.72 0.69
C VAL A 135 -15.28 10.45 1.90
N MET A 136 -14.68 11.58 2.26
CA MET A 136 -15.18 12.43 3.34
C MET A 136 -16.62 12.86 3.08
N ALA A 137 -17.44 12.89 4.13
CA ALA A 137 -18.88 13.12 4.03
C ALA A 137 -19.25 14.43 3.30
N ASP A 138 -18.49 15.48 3.53
CA ASP A 138 -18.68 16.80 2.91
C ASP A 138 -18.26 16.84 1.43
N LYS A 139 -17.48 15.85 0.96
CA LYS A 139 -17.00 15.74 -0.43
C LYS A 139 -17.87 14.86 -1.31
N ALA A 140 -18.86 14.15 -0.77
CA ALA A 140 -19.79 13.31 -1.55
C ALA A 140 -20.53 14.08 -2.67
N LYS A 141 -20.80 15.37 -2.43
CA LYS A 141 -21.46 16.29 -3.38
C LYS A 141 -20.60 16.63 -4.60
N LEU A 142 -19.30 16.30 -4.59
CA LEU A 142 -18.41 16.51 -5.73
C LEU A 142 -18.63 15.50 -6.87
N PHE A 143 -19.43 14.45 -6.63
CA PHE A 143 -19.74 13.41 -7.59
C PHE A 143 -21.09 13.65 -8.28
N SER A 144 -21.21 13.19 -9.51
CA SER A 144 -22.46 13.21 -10.28
C SER A 144 -22.66 11.82 -10.91
N PRO A 145 -23.61 11.01 -10.43
CA PRO A 145 -24.53 11.30 -9.32
C PRO A 145 -23.82 11.42 -7.96
N VAL A 146 -24.45 12.13 -7.02
CA VAL A 146 -23.94 12.29 -5.65
C VAL A 146 -23.78 10.91 -5.01
N LEU A 147 -22.63 10.65 -4.41
CA LEU A 147 -22.39 9.39 -3.72
C LEU A 147 -23.35 9.26 -2.54
N LYS A 148 -23.98 8.09 -2.42
CA LYS A 148 -24.81 7.74 -1.27
C LYS A 148 -23.93 7.05 -0.24
N LYS A 149 -24.35 7.11 1.02
CA LYS A 149 -23.78 6.25 2.05
C LYS A 149 -24.04 4.78 1.69
N ALA A 150 -23.02 3.96 1.83
CA ALA A 150 -23.16 2.51 1.89
C ALA A 150 -23.90 2.12 3.18
N LYS A 151 -24.30 0.85 3.28
CA LYS A 151 -25.10 0.36 4.41
C LYS A 151 -24.31 0.20 5.73
N ASP A 152 -23.03 0.56 5.73
CA ASP A 152 -22.11 0.69 6.86
C ASP A 152 -21.77 2.17 7.20
N ASP A 153 -22.60 3.11 6.74
CA ASP A 153 -22.43 4.57 6.89
C ASP A 153 -21.23 5.22 6.16
N ASN A 154 -20.35 4.43 5.54
CA ASN A 154 -19.23 4.94 4.75
C ASN A 154 -19.69 5.45 3.37
N ILE A 155 -19.01 6.46 2.83
CA ILE A 155 -19.25 6.92 1.45
C ILE A 155 -18.14 6.36 0.57
N ILE A 156 -18.47 5.35 -0.24
CA ILE A 156 -17.47 4.63 -1.04
C ILE A 156 -17.50 5.14 -2.48
N CYS A 157 -16.34 5.43 -3.05
CA CYS A 157 -16.24 5.80 -4.45
C CYS A 157 -16.10 4.57 -5.35
N CYS A 158 -17.14 4.27 -6.14
CA CYS A 158 -17.09 3.16 -7.11
C CYS A 158 -16.30 3.52 -8.38
N ARG A 159 -16.05 4.81 -8.67
CA ARG A 159 -15.67 5.29 -10.01
C ARG A 159 -14.50 6.27 -10.01
N VAL A 160 -13.25 5.80 -9.91
CA VAL A 160 -12.08 6.67 -10.21
C VAL A 160 -10.85 5.88 -10.66
N PRO A 161 -10.07 6.38 -11.64
CA PRO A 161 -8.62 6.24 -11.59
C PRO A 161 -8.06 7.29 -10.61
N ILE A 162 -7.62 6.85 -9.44
CA ILE A 162 -7.08 7.72 -8.38
C ILE A 162 -5.67 8.17 -8.75
N ARG A 163 -5.37 9.47 -8.64
CA ARG A 163 -4.01 10.01 -8.78
C ARG A 163 -3.54 10.53 -7.42
N CYS A 164 -2.68 9.78 -6.75
CA CYS A 164 -1.99 10.25 -5.55
C CYS A 164 -0.78 11.10 -5.96
N ARG A 165 -0.62 12.28 -5.35
CA ARG A 165 0.64 13.06 -5.39
C ARG A 165 1.21 13.09 -3.99
N SER A 166 2.43 12.58 -3.80
CA SER A 166 3.22 12.85 -2.60
C SER A 166 3.64 14.33 -2.62
N LYS A 167 3.20 15.11 -1.64
CA LYS A 167 3.83 16.41 -1.35
C LYS A 167 5.05 16.11 -0.47
N THR A 168 6.25 16.22 -1.02
CA THR A 168 7.43 16.40 -0.18
C THR A 168 7.34 17.77 0.51
N PRO A 169 7.62 17.88 1.82
CA PRO A 169 7.82 19.19 2.42
C PRO A 169 9.03 19.83 1.73
N MET A 170 8.84 21.05 1.21
CA MET A 170 9.96 21.87 0.76
C MET A 170 10.80 22.22 1.99
N ALA A 171 12.11 22.01 1.85
CA ALA A 171 13.13 22.38 2.82
C ALA A 171 13.07 23.86 3.21
#